data_AF-A0A537WY21-F1
#
_entry.id   AF-A0A537WY21-F1
#
_cell.length_a   1.000
_cell.length_b   1.000
_cell.length_c   1.000
_cell.angle_alpha   90.00
_cell.angle_beta   90.00
_cell.angle_gamma   90.00
#
_symmetry.space_group_name_H-M   'P 1'
#
loop_
_entity.id
_entity.type
_entity.pdbx_description
1 polymer ?
#
loop_
_entity_poly.entity_id
_entity_poly.type
_entity_poly.pdbx_seq_one_letter_code
_entity_poly.pdbx_strand_id
1 'polypeptide(L)'
;FRLLLAHNPKIAPLAEQAGFDLQLSGHTHAGQFFPWTFVIHLVHGPHAAGLSRRGRLWVYVSAGTGTWGPPVRLGTRPELTLLRLVAANGPTALLKSVTRQPPGGAATTSTTRAERSNRHGEITMTIGPTPALMKQVNEAFNSRDVDRIMAFFAEDCTFLMARGPEPEGRRVQGKAAVRKVLADRFRVITDMRWDHVDAFITGNRAVTVWMVTGTGVEGEKLNYRGCDLYEFRGDKILNKDTYWKLVEHRDRL
;
A
#
# COMPACT_ATOMS: atom_id res chain seq x y z
N PHE A 1 -2.03 4.21 -18.15
CA PHE A 1 -2.74 4.87 -17.04
C PHE A 1 -1.73 5.59 -16.16
N ARG A 2 -1.81 6.92 -16.07
CA ARG A 2 -0.95 7.77 -15.23
C ARG A 2 -1.83 8.49 -14.21
N LEU A 3 -1.53 8.27 -12.93
CA LEU A 3 -2.21 8.90 -11.81
C LEU A 3 -1.34 10.02 -11.24
N LEU A 4 -1.95 11.16 -10.97
CA LEU A 4 -1.32 12.31 -10.32
C LEU A 4 -1.92 12.50 -8.93
N LEU A 5 -1.06 12.58 -7.91
CA LEU A 5 -1.43 13.06 -6.58
C LEU A 5 -1.00 14.52 -6.47
N ALA A 6 -1.96 15.42 -6.32
CA ALA A 6 -1.67 16.83 -6.14
C ALA A 6 -2.69 17.44 -5.22
N HIS A 7 -2.25 18.13 -4.17
CA HIS A 7 -3.16 18.76 -3.23
C HIS A 7 -4.13 19.73 -3.94
N ASN A 8 -3.61 20.68 -4.70
CA ASN A 8 -4.42 21.72 -5.33
C ASN A 8 -4.94 21.31 -6.72
N PRO A 9 -6.27 21.30 -6.97
CA PRO A 9 -6.85 20.92 -8.26
C PRO A 9 -6.54 21.90 -9.40
N LYS A 10 -6.06 23.12 -9.10
CA LYS A 10 -5.75 24.14 -10.12
C LYS A 10 -4.71 23.71 -11.14
N ILE A 11 -3.89 22.69 -10.86
CA ILE A 11 -2.92 22.17 -11.82
C ILE A 11 -3.51 21.26 -12.90
N ALA A 12 -4.82 20.96 -12.84
CA ALA A 12 -5.49 20.09 -13.80
C ALA A 12 -5.23 20.42 -15.28
N PRO A 13 -5.12 21.70 -15.72
CA PRO A 13 -4.76 22.02 -17.11
C PRO A 13 -3.36 21.50 -17.49
N LEU A 14 -2.38 21.66 -16.59
CA LEU A 14 -1.02 21.18 -16.82
C LEU A 14 -0.96 19.65 -16.77
N ALA A 15 -1.70 19.03 -15.86
CA ALA A 15 -1.80 17.58 -15.75
C ALA A 15 -2.41 16.94 -17.02
N GLU A 16 -3.45 17.56 -17.59
CA GLU A 16 -4.05 17.12 -18.84
C GLU A 16 -3.07 17.21 -20.01
N GLN A 17 -2.34 18.33 -20.12
CA GLN A 17 -1.32 18.53 -21.16
C GLN A 17 -0.16 17.54 -21.02
N ALA A 18 0.23 17.20 -19.79
CA ALA A 18 1.24 16.19 -19.50
C ALA A 18 0.76 14.74 -19.73
N GLY A 19 -0.51 14.54 -20.10
CA GLY A 19 -1.07 13.24 -20.43
C GLY A 19 -1.38 12.37 -19.21
N PHE A 20 -1.77 12.98 -18.08
CA PHE A 20 -2.33 12.23 -16.95
C PHE A 20 -3.78 11.81 -17.21
N ASP A 21 -4.17 10.64 -16.69
CA ASP A 21 -5.50 10.06 -16.87
C ASP A 21 -6.42 10.37 -15.67
N LEU A 22 -5.86 10.46 -14.47
CA LEU A 22 -6.57 10.76 -13.23
C LEU A 22 -5.71 11.62 -12.30
N GLN A 23 -6.29 12.71 -11.80
CA GLN A 23 -5.73 13.52 -10.72
C GLN A 23 -6.57 13.35 -9.45
N LEU A 24 -5.91 13.03 -8.34
CA LEU A 24 -6.50 13.01 -7.00
C LEU A 24 -6.01 14.22 -6.22
N SER A 25 -6.96 14.97 -5.70
CA SER A 25 -6.74 16.22 -4.99
C SER A 25 -7.57 16.30 -3.73
N GLY A 26 -7.19 17.23 -2.85
CA GLY A 26 -7.98 17.64 -1.71
C GLY A 26 -7.92 19.15 -1.62
N HIS A 27 -9.06 19.83 -1.57
CA HIS A 27 -9.07 21.28 -1.57
C HIS A 27 -10.23 21.82 -0.78
N THR A 28 -9.97 22.88 0.00
CA THR A 28 -10.93 23.71 0.74
C THR A 28 -11.95 22.97 1.62
N HIS A 29 -11.82 21.65 1.83
CA HIS A 29 -12.78 20.81 2.54
C HIS A 29 -14.23 20.94 2.00
N ALA A 30 -14.37 21.12 0.68
CA ALA A 30 -15.65 21.48 0.03
C ALA A 30 -16.29 22.76 0.61
N GLY A 31 -15.49 23.67 1.16
CA GLY A 31 -15.88 24.93 1.78
C GLY A 31 -16.06 24.87 3.29
N GLN A 32 -16.08 23.68 3.87
CA GLN A 32 -16.18 23.37 5.30
C GLN A 32 -17.48 23.83 5.99
N PHE A 33 -17.88 25.10 5.85
CA PHE A 33 -19.10 25.65 6.45
C PHE A 33 -19.86 26.60 5.52
N PHE A 34 -21.18 26.70 5.70
CA PHE A 34 -22.01 27.68 5.01
C PHE A 34 -21.68 29.13 5.46
N PRO A 35 -21.64 30.13 4.55
CA PRO A 35 -21.90 30.06 3.11
C PRO A 35 -20.67 29.77 2.25
N TRP A 36 -19.50 29.47 2.85
CA TRP A 36 -18.24 29.26 2.10
C TRP A 36 -18.31 28.08 1.14
N THR A 37 -19.12 27.06 1.43
CA THR A 37 -19.47 26.00 0.46
C THR A 37 -19.89 26.59 -0.89
N PHE A 38 -20.76 27.61 -0.91
CA PHE A 38 -21.21 28.21 -2.16
C PHE A 38 -20.08 28.98 -2.86
N VAL A 39 -19.32 29.79 -2.11
CA VAL A 39 -18.23 30.61 -2.62
C VAL A 39 -17.16 29.73 -3.28
N ILE A 40 -16.77 28.62 -2.65
CA ILE A 40 -15.73 27.75 -3.23
C ILE A 40 -16.24 27.03 -4.47
N HIS A 41 -17.53 26.67 -4.55
CA HIS A 41 -18.08 26.03 -5.73
C HIS A 41 -18.12 26.99 -6.93
N LEU A 42 -18.35 28.28 -6.69
CA LEU A 42 -18.25 29.32 -7.71
C LEU A 42 -16.81 29.59 -8.16
N VAL A 43 -15.87 29.74 -7.21
CA VAL A 43 -14.48 30.14 -7.51
C VAL A 43 -13.64 28.98 -8.05
N HIS A 44 -13.88 27.76 -7.54
CA HIS A 44 -13.10 26.57 -7.89
C HIS A 44 -13.88 25.58 -8.78
N GLY A 45 -15.11 25.90 -9.16
CA GLY A 45 -15.86 25.12 -10.15
C GLY A 45 -15.08 25.05 -11.47
N PRO A 46 -14.99 23.88 -12.13
CA PRO A 46 -15.69 22.62 -11.84
C PRO A 46 -14.96 21.66 -10.87
N HIS A 47 -13.79 22.02 -10.33
CA HIS A 47 -12.94 21.16 -9.50
C HIS A 47 -12.97 21.56 -8.01
N ALA A 48 -14.17 21.83 -7.49
CA ALA A 48 -14.37 22.28 -6.10
C ALA A 48 -14.51 21.11 -5.11
N ALA A 49 -15.24 20.05 -5.49
CA ALA A 49 -15.39 18.81 -4.74
C ALA A 49 -15.94 17.71 -5.66
N GLY A 50 -15.69 16.44 -5.33
CA GLY A 50 -16.21 15.29 -6.04
C GLY A 50 -15.45 14.97 -7.34
N LEU A 51 -16.05 14.10 -8.16
CA LEU A 51 -15.51 13.69 -9.45
C LEU A 51 -15.97 14.65 -10.55
N SER A 52 -15.01 15.13 -11.32
CA SER A 52 -15.21 16.04 -12.45
C SER A 52 -14.29 15.64 -13.59
N ARG A 53 -14.53 16.19 -14.78
CA ARG A 53 -13.76 15.85 -15.99
C ARG A 53 -13.25 17.12 -16.65
N ARG A 54 -12.00 17.05 -17.12
CA ARG A 54 -11.36 18.07 -17.96
C ARG A 54 -10.79 17.37 -19.19
N GLY A 55 -11.48 17.52 -20.32
CA GLY A 55 -11.17 16.77 -21.55
C GLY A 55 -11.01 15.27 -21.27
N ARG A 56 -9.78 14.74 -21.39
CA ARG A 56 -9.48 13.33 -21.10
C ARG A 56 -9.20 13.02 -19.62
N LEU A 57 -8.80 14.02 -18.85
CA LEU A 57 -8.38 13.89 -17.45
C LEU A 57 -9.60 13.80 -16.54
N TRP A 58 -9.65 12.77 -15.71
CA TRP A 58 -10.52 12.75 -14.54
C TRP A 58 -9.88 13.53 -13.39
N VAL A 59 -10.65 14.37 -12.70
CA VAL A 59 -10.20 15.12 -11.53
C VAL A 59 -11.14 14.82 -10.37
N TYR A 60 -10.60 14.19 -9.33
CA TYR A 60 -11.33 13.91 -8.10
C TYR A 60 -10.81 14.80 -6.96
N VAL A 61 -11.70 15.57 -6.34
CA VAL A 61 -11.37 16.46 -5.22
C VAL A 61 -12.10 15.99 -3.97
N SER A 62 -11.36 15.44 -3.01
CA SER A 62 -11.97 14.99 -1.75
C SER A 62 -12.27 16.15 -0.81
N ALA A 63 -13.40 16.08 -0.11
CA ALA A 63 -13.75 17.00 0.97
C ALA A 63 -12.95 16.74 2.27
N GLY A 64 -12.23 15.62 2.35
CA GLY A 64 -11.43 15.19 3.49
C GLY A 64 -12.26 14.82 4.73
N THR A 65 -11.62 14.24 5.73
CA THR A 65 -12.26 13.82 6.98
C THR A 65 -12.20 14.88 8.08
N GLY A 66 -11.22 15.79 8.02
CA GLY A 66 -10.97 16.83 9.02
C GLY A 66 -11.51 18.21 8.66
N THR A 67 -11.00 19.20 9.38
CA THR A 67 -11.22 20.64 9.15
C THR A 67 -9.87 21.35 8.95
N TRP A 68 -9.94 22.53 8.36
CA TRP A 68 -8.89 23.54 8.34
C TRP A 68 -9.34 24.75 9.17
N GLY A 69 -8.49 25.22 10.08
CA GLY A 69 -8.84 26.29 11.01
C GLY A 69 -9.87 25.84 12.06
N PRO A 70 -11.00 26.56 12.24
CA PRO A 70 -12.00 26.21 13.25
C PRO A 70 -12.51 24.77 13.12
N PRO A 71 -12.67 24.02 14.23
CA PRO A 71 -13.15 22.63 14.21
C PRO A 71 -14.68 22.56 14.01
N VAL A 72 -15.18 23.29 13.02
CA VAL A 72 -16.61 23.38 12.70
C VAL A 72 -16.80 22.95 11.26
N ARG A 73 -17.81 22.10 11.04
CA ARG A 73 -18.25 21.69 9.71
C ARG A 73 -19.76 21.78 9.61
N LEU A 74 -20.27 22.65 8.75
CA LEU A 74 -21.70 22.95 8.65
C LEU A 74 -22.13 23.05 7.19
N GLY A 75 -22.96 22.13 6.71
CA GLY A 75 -23.37 22.13 5.29
C GLY A 75 -22.34 21.51 4.34
N THR A 76 -21.34 20.79 4.86
CA THR A 76 -20.49 19.86 4.11
C THR A 76 -20.35 18.54 4.88
N ARG A 77 -20.05 17.44 4.19
CA ARG A 77 -19.87 16.12 4.82
C ARG A 77 -18.40 15.71 4.80
N PRO A 78 -17.84 15.21 5.92
CA PRO A 78 -16.57 14.52 5.90
C PRO A 78 -16.61 13.35 4.92
N GLU A 79 -15.49 13.06 4.28
CA GLU A 79 -15.43 12.08 3.21
C GLU A 79 -14.19 11.19 3.35
N LEU A 80 -14.40 9.87 3.21
CA LEU A 80 -13.35 8.88 3.03
C LEU A 80 -13.67 8.06 1.78
N THR A 81 -12.87 8.26 0.73
CA THR A 81 -13.21 7.77 -0.61
C THR A 81 -12.41 6.54 -0.97
N LEU A 82 -13.13 5.48 -1.37
CA LEU A 82 -12.55 4.31 -2.01
C LEU A 82 -12.65 4.47 -3.52
N LEU A 83 -11.52 4.75 -4.17
CA LEU A 83 -11.42 4.74 -5.63
C LEU A 83 -10.92 3.38 -6.10
N ARG A 84 -11.74 2.68 -6.87
CA ARG A 84 -11.37 1.40 -7.50
C ARG A 84 -11.10 1.65 -8.97
N LEU A 85 -9.84 1.45 -9.37
CA LEU A 85 -9.46 1.45 -10.78
C LEU A 85 -9.64 0.03 -11.33
N VAL A 86 -10.38 -0.09 -12.42
CA VAL A 86 -10.60 -1.36 -13.12
C VAL A 86 -10.06 -1.26 -14.54
N ALA A 87 -9.44 -2.34 -15.02
CA ALA A 87 -9.03 -2.42 -16.42
C ALA A 87 -10.28 -2.41 -17.31
N ALA A 88 -10.23 -1.66 -18.41
CA ALA A 88 -11.37 -1.53 -19.33
C ALA A 88 -11.80 -2.85 -20.00
N ASN A 89 -10.97 -3.91 -19.93
CA ASN A 89 -11.17 -5.17 -20.65
C ASN A 89 -11.56 -6.38 -19.76
N GLY A 90 -12.01 -6.15 -18.52
CA GLY A 90 -12.63 -7.22 -17.72
C GLY A 90 -14.14 -7.25 -17.93
N PRO A 91 -14.82 -8.43 -17.95
CA PRO A 91 -16.28 -8.45 -17.89
C PRO A 91 -16.71 -7.67 -16.66
N THR A 92 -17.53 -6.64 -16.86
CA THR A 92 -18.11 -5.81 -15.81
C THR A 92 -19.02 -6.67 -14.94
N ALA A 93 -18.43 -7.41 -14.01
CA ALA A 93 -19.16 -7.93 -12.88
C ALA A 93 -19.59 -6.71 -12.06
N LEU A 94 -20.88 -6.37 -12.14
CA LEU A 94 -21.52 -5.47 -11.18
C LEU A 94 -21.14 -5.97 -9.78
N LEU A 95 -20.24 -5.25 -9.12
CA LEU A 95 -19.83 -5.55 -7.76
C LEU A 95 -21.02 -5.28 -6.85
N LYS A 96 -21.63 -6.35 -6.35
CA LYS A 96 -22.49 -6.30 -5.16
C LYS A 96 -21.68 -5.65 -4.05
N SER A 97 -22.29 -4.66 -3.38
CA SER A 97 -21.76 -4.02 -2.17
C SER A 97 -21.13 -5.06 -1.24
N VAL A 98 -19.85 -4.90 -0.90
CA VAL A 98 -19.18 -5.76 0.06
C VAL A 98 -19.72 -5.41 1.45
N THR A 99 -20.81 -6.07 1.83
CA THR A 99 -21.21 -6.20 3.22
C THR A 99 -20.32 -7.29 3.83
N ARG A 100 -19.59 -6.99 4.91
CA ARG A 100 -18.75 -7.96 5.62
C ARG A 100 -19.57 -9.22 5.96
N GLN A 101 -19.07 -10.39 5.56
CA GLN A 101 -19.60 -11.69 5.98
C GLN A 101 -18.50 -12.46 6.76
N PRO A 102 -18.82 -13.23 7.82
CA PRO A 102 -17.83 -13.92 8.67
C PRO A 102 -17.21 -15.14 7.96
N PRO A 103 -16.11 -15.71 8.50
CA PRO A 103 -15.30 -16.69 7.79
C PRO A 103 -15.92 -18.09 7.85
N GLY A 104 -16.09 -18.70 6.68
CA GLY A 104 -16.43 -20.11 6.54
C GLY A 104 -16.74 -20.48 5.09
N GLY A 105 -15.94 -21.36 4.50
CA GLY A 105 -16.29 -22.05 3.26
C GLY A 105 -15.27 -21.96 2.12
N ALA A 106 -14.50 -23.03 1.98
CA ALA A 106 -13.83 -23.61 0.81
C ALA A 106 -13.52 -22.73 -0.44
N ALA A 107 -12.24 -22.73 -0.80
CA ALA A 107 -11.71 -22.22 -2.05
C ALA A 107 -12.07 -23.13 -3.24
N THR A 108 -12.61 -22.55 -4.31
CA THR A 108 -12.78 -23.21 -5.61
C THR A 108 -11.75 -22.68 -6.59
N THR A 109 -10.93 -23.59 -7.11
CA THR A 109 -9.86 -23.39 -8.09
C THR A 109 -10.45 -23.04 -9.46
N SER A 110 -9.95 -21.97 -10.12
CA SER A 110 -10.19 -21.74 -11.54
C SER A 110 -8.86 -21.68 -12.32
N THR A 111 -8.80 -22.52 -13.33
CA THR A 111 -7.69 -22.77 -14.25
C THR A 111 -7.55 -21.64 -15.26
N THR A 112 -6.35 -21.07 -15.39
CA THR A 112 -6.00 -20.12 -16.46
C THR A 112 -5.54 -20.86 -17.72
N ARG A 113 -6.18 -20.53 -18.84
CA ARG A 113 -5.87 -21.00 -20.19
C ARG A 113 -4.74 -20.14 -20.78
N ALA A 114 -3.73 -20.79 -21.35
CA ALA A 114 -2.62 -20.17 -22.04
C ALA A 114 -3.04 -19.67 -23.43
N GLU A 115 -2.64 -18.45 -23.78
CA GLU A 115 -2.65 -17.95 -25.16
C GLU A 115 -1.20 -17.82 -25.65
N ARG A 116 -0.91 -18.46 -26.79
CA ARG A 116 0.34 -18.33 -27.53
C ARG A 116 0.27 -17.10 -28.43
N SER A 117 1.36 -16.35 -28.51
CA SER A 117 1.72 -15.61 -29.72
C SER A 117 3.23 -15.50 -29.84
N ASN A 118 3.71 -15.78 -31.04
CA ASN A 118 5.10 -15.96 -31.43
C ASN A 118 5.67 -14.66 -32.01
N ARG A 119 6.83 -14.20 -31.54
CA ARG A 119 7.85 -13.51 -32.36
C ARG A 119 9.15 -13.27 -31.57
N HIS A 120 10.25 -13.46 -32.28
CA HIS A 120 11.62 -13.57 -31.78
C HIS A 120 12.15 -12.27 -31.19
N GLY A 121 12.76 -12.42 -30.01
CA GLY A 121 13.42 -11.40 -29.22
C GLY A 121 13.46 -11.99 -27.81
N GLU A 122 14.63 -12.47 -27.38
CA GLU A 122 14.82 -13.00 -26.03
C GLU A 122 14.67 -11.83 -25.05
N ILE A 123 13.43 -11.50 -24.71
CA ILE A 123 13.11 -10.67 -23.57
C ILE A 123 13.40 -11.57 -22.38
N THR A 124 14.57 -11.38 -21.76
CA THR A 124 14.80 -11.87 -20.40
C THR A 124 13.72 -11.25 -19.54
N MET A 125 12.59 -11.96 -19.40
CA MET A 125 11.54 -11.60 -18.46
C MET A 125 12.21 -11.66 -17.09
N THR A 126 12.55 -10.51 -16.53
CA THR A 126 12.86 -10.38 -15.12
C THR A 126 11.57 -10.72 -14.38
N ILE A 127 11.39 -12.00 -14.08
CA ILE A 127 10.20 -12.50 -13.39
C ILE A 127 10.24 -11.89 -12.00
N GLY A 128 9.48 -10.82 -11.80
CA GLY A 128 9.31 -10.15 -10.51
C GLY A 128 8.51 -11.01 -9.52
N PRO A 129 8.11 -10.44 -8.38
CA PRO A 129 7.41 -11.21 -7.36
C PRO A 129 6.07 -11.72 -7.89
N THR A 130 5.76 -12.97 -7.59
CA THR A 130 4.44 -13.57 -7.83
C THR A 130 3.70 -13.74 -6.51
N PRO A 131 2.35 -13.83 -6.51
CA PRO A 131 1.61 -14.16 -5.29
C PRO A 131 2.10 -15.44 -4.60
N ALA A 132 2.50 -16.45 -5.38
CA ALA A 132 3.06 -17.69 -4.87
C ALA A 132 4.41 -17.47 -4.17
N LEU A 133 5.31 -16.68 -4.78
CA LEU A 133 6.59 -16.31 -4.15
C LEU A 133 6.36 -15.55 -2.84
N MET A 134 5.46 -14.56 -2.82
CA MET A 134 5.17 -13.79 -1.61
C MET A 134 4.61 -14.67 -0.49
N LYS A 135 3.79 -15.67 -0.82
CA LYS A 135 3.33 -16.67 0.15
C LYS A 135 4.48 -17.49 0.72
N GLN A 136 5.40 -17.98 -0.12
CA GLN A 136 6.57 -18.72 0.32
C GLN A 136 7.50 -17.90 1.22
N VAL A 137 7.70 -16.61 0.89
CA VAL A 137 8.45 -15.67 1.74
C VAL A 137 7.78 -15.54 3.10
N ASN A 138 6.46 -15.33 3.16
CA ASN A 138 5.73 -15.25 4.44
C ASN A 138 5.84 -16.55 5.26
N GLU A 139 5.68 -17.71 4.62
CA GLU A 139 5.84 -19.01 5.27
C GLU A 139 7.26 -19.20 5.82
N ALA A 140 8.29 -18.74 5.10
CA ALA A 140 9.67 -18.76 5.57
C ALA A 140 9.87 -17.87 6.81
N PHE A 141 9.38 -16.62 6.78
CA PHE A 141 9.44 -15.73 7.95
C PHE A 141 8.74 -16.34 9.18
N ASN A 142 7.57 -16.93 8.98
CA ASN A 142 6.79 -17.56 10.06
C ASN A 142 7.40 -18.88 10.57
N SER A 143 8.22 -19.55 9.77
CA SER A 143 9.00 -20.71 10.23
C SER A 143 10.11 -20.33 11.21
N ARG A 144 10.53 -19.04 11.22
CA ARG A 144 11.66 -18.52 12.00
C ARG A 144 13.01 -19.20 11.69
N ASP A 145 13.06 -19.95 10.60
CA ASP A 145 14.28 -20.52 10.03
C ASP A 145 14.99 -19.43 9.22
N VAL A 146 16.08 -18.91 9.80
CA VAL A 146 16.87 -17.84 9.20
C VAL A 146 17.43 -18.25 7.84
N ASP A 147 17.88 -19.49 7.68
CA ASP A 147 18.49 -19.93 6.41
C ASP A 147 17.43 -20.05 5.32
N ARG A 148 16.24 -20.56 5.67
CA ARG A 148 15.08 -20.56 4.77
C ARG A 148 14.66 -19.15 4.37
N ILE A 149 14.68 -18.19 5.28
CA ILE A 149 14.37 -16.78 4.97
C ILE A 149 15.44 -16.22 4.03
N MET A 150 16.72 -16.41 4.35
CA MET A 150 17.83 -15.85 3.58
C MET A 150 17.95 -16.44 2.17
N ALA A 151 17.38 -17.61 1.89
CA ALA A 151 17.29 -18.16 0.53
C ALA A 151 16.54 -17.23 -0.46
N PHE A 152 15.68 -16.34 0.04
CA PHE A 152 14.95 -15.36 -0.76
C PHE A 152 15.68 -14.02 -0.90
N PHE A 153 16.79 -13.77 -0.20
CA PHE A 153 17.51 -12.49 -0.27
C PHE A 153 18.67 -12.56 -1.27
N ALA A 154 18.85 -11.47 -2.03
CA ALA A 154 20.03 -11.25 -2.85
C ALA A 154 21.28 -11.08 -1.97
N GLU A 155 22.48 -11.32 -2.52
CA GLU A 155 23.74 -11.15 -1.77
C GLU A 155 23.96 -9.67 -1.36
N ASP A 156 23.62 -8.75 -2.26
CA ASP A 156 23.72 -7.30 -2.10
C ASP A 156 22.46 -6.66 -1.50
N CYS A 157 21.61 -7.44 -0.81
CA CYS A 157 20.32 -6.95 -0.33
C CYS A 157 20.43 -5.85 0.75
N THR A 158 19.41 -5.02 0.85
CA THR A 158 19.22 -4.03 1.92
C THR A 158 17.95 -4.35 2.71
N PHE A 159 18.03 -4.24 4.03
CA PHE A 159 16.87 -4.30 4.93
C PHE A 159 16.81 -3.02 5.77
N LEU A 160 15.77 -2.22 5.55
CA LEU A 160 15.40 -1.07 6.38
C LEU A 160 14.42 -1.52 7.46
N MET A 161 14.85 -1.45 8.71
CA MET A 161 14.04 -1.84 9.87
C MET A 161 13.17 -0.67 10.34
N ALA A 162 11.95 -0.95 10.79
CA ALA A 162 10.98 0.04 11.28
C ALA A 162 11.46 0.94 12.43
N ARG A 163 12.56 0.58 13.11
CA ARG A 163 13.13 1.36 14.21
C ARG A 163 14.64 1.43 14.05
N GLY A 164 15.19 2.60 14.31
CA GLY A 164 16.62 2.87 14.32
C GLY A 164 16.91 4.35 14.56
N PRO A 165 18.19 4.74 14.60
CA PRO A 165 18.59 6.12 14.88
C PRO A 165 18.31 7.08 13.72
N GLU A 166 18.10 6.58 12.51
CA GLU A 166 17.92 7.39 11.31
C GLU A 166 16.43 7.59 10.95
N PRO A 167 16.09 8.60 10.11
CA PRO A 167 14.71 8.83 9.66
C PRO A 167 14.08 7.63 8.92
N GLU A 168 14.90 6.82 8.26
CA GLU A 168 14.49 5.56 7.60
C GLU A 168 14.57 4.33 8.53
N GLY A 169 14.78 4.57 9.84
CA GLY A 169 14.99 3.54 10.83
C GLY A 169 16.44 3.05 10.88
N ARG A 170 16.66 1.74 10.79
CA ARG A 170 18.01 1.16 10.75
C ARG A 170 18.24 0.45 9.43
N ARG A 171 19.24 0.92 8.67
CA ARG A 171 19.72 0.24 7.47
C ARG A 171 20.65 -0.91 7.80
N VAL A 172 20.41 -2.06 7.19
CA VAL A 172 21.26 -3.25 7.27
C VAL A 172 21.60 -3.68 5.85
N GLN A 173 22.88 -3.62 5.48
CA GLN A 173 23.36 -3.91 4.12
C GLN A 173 24.06 -5.26 4.05
N GLY A 174 23.73 -6.03 3.02
CA GLY A 174 24.35 -7.31 2.70
C GLY A 174 23.72 -8.49 3.43
N LYS A 175 23.66 -9.62 2.74
CA LYS A 175 22.97 -10.84 3.20
C LYS A 175 23.46 -11.34 4.56
N ALA A 176 24.76 -11.32 4.81
CA ALA A 176 25.33 -11.75 6.09
C ALA A 176 24.87 -10.88 7.27
N ALA A 177 24.80 -9.55 7.08
CA ALA A 177 24.35 -8.63 8.12
C ALA A 177 22.84 -8.79 8.39
N VAL A 178 22.04 -8.93 7.33
CA VAL A 178 20.59 -9.22 7.43
C VAL A 178 20.35 -10.54 8.16
N ARG A 179 21.10 -11.59 7.81
CA ARG A 179 21.06 -12.90 8.49
C ARG A 179 21.29 -12.76 9.99
N LYS A 180 22.34 -12.00 10.38
CA LYS A 180 22.68 -11.78 11.80
C LYS A 180 21.53 -11.09 12.54
N VAL A 181 20.98 -10.02 11.97
CA VAL A 181 19.90 -9.25 12.61
C VAL A 181 18.64 -10.10 12.80
N LEU A 182 18.27 -10.92 11.81
CA LEU A 182 17.13 -11.84 11.93
C LEU A 182 17.39 -12.92 12.99
N ALA A 183 18.58 -13.52 12.99
CA ALA A 183 18.97 -14.51 13.99
C ALA A 183 18.92 -13.95 15.41
N ASP A 184 19.46 -12.74 15.63
CA ASP A 184 19.41 -12.08 16.93
C ASP A 184 17.96 -11.75 17.33
N ARG A 185 17.11 -11.34 16.40
CA ARG A 185 15.68 -11.07 16.67
C ARG A 185 14.93 -12.32 17.12
N PHE A 186 15.10 -13.45 16.42
CA PHE A 186 14.39 -14.69 16.74
C PHE A 186 14.88 -15.39 18.01
N ARG A 187 16.09 -15.07 18.49
CA ARG A 187 16.54 -15.47 19.83
C ARG A 187 15.81 -14.73 20.95
N VAL A 188 15.47 -13.46 20.72
CA VAL A 188 14.80 -12.60 21.71
C VAL A 188 13.29 -12.79 21.69
N ILE A 189 12.69 -12.90 20.50
CA ILE A 189 11.24 -13.08 20.31
C ILE A 189 11.02 -14.41 19.59
N THR A 190 10.93 -15.48 20.37
CA THR A 190 10.95 -16.86 19.84
C THR A 190 9.64 -17.28 19.18
N ASP A 191 8.52 -16.65 19.54
CA ASP A 191 7.18 -16.88 18.98
C ASP A 191 6.76 -15.84 17.93
N MET A 192 7.71 -15.04 17.43
CA MET A 192 7.44 -13.96 16.48
C MET A 192 6.77 -14.47 15.20
N ARG A 193 5.66 -13.85 14.81
CA ARG A 193 4.85 -14.24 13.65
C ARG A 193 4.29 -13.02 12.93
N TRP A 194 4.13 -13.14 11.62
CA TRP A 194 3.46 -12.18 10.76
C TRP A 194 2.24 -12.81 10.10
N ASP A 195 1.06 -12.43 10.56
CA ASP A 195 -0.21 -12.82 9.96
C ASP A 195 -0.50 -11.90 8.78
N HIS A 196 -0.52 -12.49 7.58
CA HIS A 196 -0.67 -11.76 6.33
C HIS A 196 -2.12 -11.28 6.14
N VAL A 197 -2.29 -9.99 5.87
CA VAL A 197 -3.59 -9.35 5.67
C VAL A 197 -3.86 -9.10 4.18
N ASP A 198 -2.90 -8.54 3.45
CA ASP A 198 -3.09 -8.16 2.04
C ASP A 198 -1.74 -8.06 1.30
N ALA A 199 -1.75 -8.20 -0.03
CA ALA A 199 -0.57 -8.04 -0.88
C ALA A 199 -0.89 -7.32 -2.19
N PHE A 200 -0.02 -6.36 -2.55
CA PHE A 200 -0.07 -5.64 -3.81
C PHE A 200 1.22 -5.89 -4.57
N ILE A 201 1.12 -6.30 -5.83
CA ILE A 201 2.27 -6.65 -6.66
C ILE A 201 2.22 -5.85 -7.96
N THR A 202 3.33 -5.23 -8.33
CA THR A 202 3.46 -4.50 -9.59
C THR A 202 4.91 -4.47 -10.06
N GLY A 203 5.16 -4.88 -11.31
CA GLY A 203 6.52 -4.97 -11.85
C GLY A 203 7.42 -5.83 -10.96
N ASN A 204 8.56 -5.28 -10.52
CA ASN A 204 9.49 -5.91 -9.60
C ASN A 204 9.28 -5.51 -8.12
N ARG A 205 8.13 -4.93 -7.78
CA ARG A 205 7.80 -4.45 -6.44
C ARG A 205 6.65 -5.26 -5.84
N ALA A 206 6.68 -5.41 -4.52
CA ALA A 206 5.54 -5.90 -3.76
C ALA A 206 5.35 -5.06 -2.49
N VAL A 207 4.10 -4.95 -2.04
CA VAL A 207 3.76 -4.45 -0.71
C VAL A 207 2.97 -5.53 0.00
N THR A 208 3.37 -5.92 1.21
CA THR A 208 2.55 -6.79 2.06
C THR A 208 2.07 -6.00 3.27
N VAL A 209 0.83 -6.25 3.68
CA VAL A 209 0.23 -5.71 4.90
C VAL A 209 0.03 -6.87 5.85
N TRP A 210 0.42 -6.70 7.11
CA TRP A 210 0.42 -7.78 8.08
C TRP A 210 0.11 -7.29 9.50
N MET A 211 -0.18 -8.25 10.38
CA MET A 211 -0.14 -8.08 11.84
C MET A 211 1.06 -8.85 12.38
N VAL A 212 1.94 -8.20 13.14
CA VAL A 212 3.04 -8.88 13.84
C VAL A 212 2.62 -9.15 15.27
N THR A 213 2.82 -10.40 15.70
CA THR A 213 2.66 -10.85 17.07
C THR A 213 3.96 -11.48 17.57
N GLY A 214 4.12 -11.51 18.88
CA GLY A 214 5.27 -12.09 19.55
C GLY A 214 5.37 -11.65 21.00
N THR A 215 6.19 -12.33 21.77
CA THR A 215 6.44 -12.10 23.18
C THR A 215 7.93 -11.85 23.35
N GLY A 216 8.29 -10.66 23.80
CA GLY A 216 9.69 -10.39 24.14
C GLY A 216 10.10 -10.96 25.48
N VAL A 217 11.37 -10.74 25.83
CA VAL A 217 12.00 -11.34 27.02
C VAL A 217 11.39 -10.86 28.34
N GLU A 218 10.84 -9.64 28.37
CA GLU A 218 10.19 -9.06 29.55
C GLU A 218 8.68 -9.33 29.56
N GLY A 219 8.19 -10.19 28.65
CA GLY A 219 6.78 -10.54 28.51
C GLY A 219 5.97 -9.51 27.72
N GLU A 220 6.61 -8.48 27.17
CA GLU A 220 5.96 -7.47 26.36
C GLU A 220 5.37 -8.10 25.09
N LYS A 221 4.11 -7.79 24.80
CA LYS A 221 3.39 -8.35 23.66
C LYS A 221 3.50 -7.41 22.46
N LEU A 222 4.07 -7.94 21.38
CA LEU A 222 3.97 -7.31 20.07
C LEU A 222 2.55 -7.52 19.55
N ASN A 223 1.90 -6.43 19.13
CA ASN A 223 0.62 -6.47 18.44
C ASN A 223 0.51 -5.23 17.53
N TYR A 224 1.29 -5.24 16.45
CA TYR A 224 1.40 -4.08 15.57
C TYR A 224 0.92 -4.43 14.17
N ARG A 225 0.09 -3.55 13.60
CA ARG A 225 -0.16 -3.57 12.16
C ARG A 225 1.01 -2.92 11.45
N GLY A 226 1.50 -3.54 10.39
CA GLY A 226 2.58 -3.00 9.60
C GLY A 226 2.43 -3.28 8.12
N CYS A 227 3.41 -2.81 7.36
CA CYS A 227 3.61 -3.21 5.99
C CYS A 227 5.10 -3.34 5.68
N ASP A 228 5.39 -4.17 4.67
CA ASP A 228 6.70 -4.26 4.06
C ASP A 228 6.61 -3.83 2.60
N LEU A 229 7.55 -2.99 2.18
CA LEU A 229 7.76 -2.58 0.81
C LEU A 229 8.98 -3.35 0.29
N TYR A 230 8.77 -4.14 -0.76
CA TYR A 230 9.80 -4.99 -1.35
C TYR A 230 10.18 -4.51 -2.74
N GLU A 231 11.47 -4.62 -3.04
CA GLU A 231 12.02 -4.61 -4.39
C GLU A 231 12.72 -5.94 -4.66
N PHE A 232 12.49 -6.48 -5.86
CA PHE A 232 13.04 -7.75 -6.29
C PHE A 232 13.98 -7.59 -7.49
N ARG A 233 14.98 -8.46 -7.53
CA ARG A 233 15.77 -8.80 -8.72
C ARG A 233 15.50 -10.26 -9.03
N GLY A 234 14.62 -10.51 -10.01
CA GLY A 234 14.09 -11.85 -10.25
C GLY A 234 13.28 -12.35 -9.05
N ASP A 235 13.59 -13.54 -8.55
CA ASP A 235 12.98 -14.14 -7.36
C ASP A 235 13.62 -13.69 -6.03
N LYS A 236 14.66 -12.84 -6.08
CA LYS A 236 15.40 -12.40 -4.88
C LYS A 236 14.98 -11.02 -4.41
N ILE A 237 14.74 -10.90 -3.10
CA ILE A 237 14.55 -9.65 -2.38
C ILE A 237 15.86 -8.87 -2.42
N LEU A 238 15.84 -7.75 -3.13
CA LEU A 238 16.93 -6.79 -3.20
C LEU A 238 16.79 -5.72 -2.12
N ASN A 239 15.59 -5.20 -1.91
CA ASN A 239 15.31 -4.29 -0.80
C ASN A 239 14.05 -4.71 -0.05
N LYS A 240 14.08 -4.58 1.27
CA LYS A 240 12.93 -4.73 2.15
C LYS A 240 12.88 -3.54 3.09
N ASP A 241 11.79 -2.80 3.07
CA ASP A 241 11.55 -1.65 3.95
C ASP A 241 10.30 -1.89 4.79
N THR A 242 10.42 -1.78 6.10
CA THR A 242 9.40 -2.22 7.05
C THR A 242 8.85 -1.06 7.86
N TYR A 243 7.53 -0.90 7.87
CA TYR A 243 6.82 0.14 8.63
C TYR A 243 5.84 -0.48 9.62
N TRP A 244 5.82 0.05 10.84
CA TRP A 244 4.88 -0.37 11.89
C TRP A 244 4.00 0.81 12.27
N LYS A 245 2.72 0.54 12.56
CA LYS A 245 1.90 1.50 13.30
C LYS A 245 2.37 1.53 14.75
N LEU A 246 2.77 2.70 15.23
CA LEU A 246 2.97 2.93 16.64
C LEU A 246 1.61 2.92 17.32
N VAL A 247 1.39 1.92 18.17
CA VAL A 247 0.20 1.85 19.02
C VAL A 247 0.54 2.62 20.29
N GLU A 248 -0.06 3.80 20.44
CA GLU A 248 -0.06 4.49 21.72
C GLU A 248 -1.15 3.89 22.59
N HIS A 249 -0.78 3.21 23.67
CA HIS A 249 -1.72 2.89 24.74
C HIS A 249 -2.00 4.17 25.51
N ARG A 250 -3.28 4.53 25.49
CA ARG A 250 -3.74 5.89 25.67
C ARG A 250 -4.77 5.83 26.83
N ASP A 251 -4.38 6.26 28.03
CA ASP A 251 -5.21 7.22 28.81
C ASP A 251 -5.32 8.55 28.02
N ARG A 252 -5.58 8.45 26.71
CA ARG A 252 -5.05 9.24 25.60
C ARG A 252 -6.14 9.62 24.55
N LEU A 253 -6.17 10.88 24.13
CA LEU A 253 -6.94 11.57 23.05
C LEU A 253 -8.07 12.41 23.61
#